data_AF-A0A9D2WSE7-F1
#
_entry.id   AF-A0A9D2WSE7-F1
#
_cell.length_a   1.000
_cell.length_b   1.000
_cell.length_c   1.000
_cell.angle_alpha   90.00
_cell.angle_beta   90.00
_cell.angle_gamma   90.00
#
_symmetry.space_group_name_H-M   'P 1'
#
loop_
_entity.id
_entity.type
_entity.pdbx_description
1 polymer ?
#
loop_
_entity_poly.entity_id
_entity_poly.type
_entity_poly.pdbx_seq_one_letter_code
_entity_poly.pdbx_strand_id
1 'polypeptide(L)'
;MKIINNQNFITNRQILDIIQLLGKEYAPHTIVLYETRLDMFKFFPRCFNFALDEFSGQLEGVYEESTDTVYIFIFVQTDDGDDVHSRQLYSLHALMHELRHRFQAVTNYLTCDDTRAEQDADQFATSFINERSRQISKIMNWPDEWTVEEER
;
A
#
# COMPACT_ATOMS: atom_id res chain seq x y z
N MET A 1 -14.52 -3.87 4.38
CA MET A 1 -13.20 -3.25 4.53
C MET A 1 -13.29 -2.01 5.40
N LYS A 2 -12.49 -1.95 6.47
CA LYS A 2 -12.33 -0.79 7.37
C LYS A 2 -11.04 -0.06 6.97
N ILE A 3 -11.06 1.27 6.88
CA ILE A 3 -9.85 2.06 6.60
C ILE A 3 -9.56 2.99 7.79
N ILE A 4 -8.35 2.89 8.35
CA ILE A 4 -7.84 3.74 9.44
C ILE A 4 -6.77 4.64 8.84
N ASN A 5 -7.06 5.94 8.76
CA ASN A 5 -6.25 6.89 8.01
C ASN A 5 -6.58 8.32 8.47
N ASN A 6 -5.59 9.20 8.46
CA ASN A 6 -5.78 10.62 8.73
C ASN A 6 -6.34 11.38 7.52
N GLN A 7 -6.14 10.85 6.31
CA GLN A 7 -6.65 11.39 5.05
C GLN A 7 -6.03 12.72 4.62
N ASN A 8 -4.81 13.04 5.08
CA ASN A 8 -4.11 14.23 4.62
C ASN A 8 -3.36 13.98 3.29
N PHE A 9 -2.84 12.77 3.08
CA PHE A 9 -2.14 12.40 1.84
C PHE A 9 -3.04 11.68 0.85
N ILE A 10 -3.75 10.64 1.29
CA ILE A 10 -4.67 9.86 0.45
C ILE A 10 -5.97 9.73 1.21
N THR A 11 -7.10 10.05 0.60
CA THR A 11 -8.41 9.92 1.27
C THR A 11 -8.92 8.48 1.27
N ASN A 12 -9.81 8.14 2.20
CA ASN A 12 -10.43 6.81 2.23
C ASN A 12 -11.20 6.50 0.96
N ARG A 13 -11.81 7.53 0.35
CA ARG A 13 -12.52 7.39 -0.93
C ARG A 13 -11.55 7.02 -2.05
N GLN A 14 -10.41 7.68 -2.14
CA GLN A 14 -9.39 7.37 -3.15
C GLN A 14 -8.87 5.94 -3.01
N ILE A 15 -8.58 5.49 -1.78
CA ILE A 15 -8.17 4.10 -1.51
C ILE A 15 -9.25 3.12 -1.97
N LEU A 16 -10.52 3.39 -1.64
CA LEU A 16 -11.64 2.55 -2.06
C LEU A 16 -11.79 2.50 -3.58
N ASP A 17 -11.68 3.63 -4.25
CA ASP A 17 -11.83 3.73 -5.70
C ASP A 17 -10.68 3.01 -6.42
N ILE A 18 -9.46 3.05 -5.89
CA ILE A 18 -8.30 2.30 -6.40
C ILE A 18 -8.50 0.79 -6.18
N ILE A 19 -8.93 0.36 -4.99
CA ILE A 19 -9.16 -1.06 -4.70
C ILE A 19 -10.30 -1.63 -5.53
N GLN A 20 -11.29 -0.83 -5.92
CA GLN A 20 -12.35 -1.28 -6.83
C GLN A 20 -11.84 -1.58 -8.25
N LEU A 21 -10.69 -1.06 -8.64
CA LEU A 21 -10.02 -1.46 -9.88
C LEU A 21 -9.40 -2.87 -9.74
N LEU A 22 -9.17 -3.31 -8.51
CA LEU A 22 -8.71 -4.65 -8.16
C LEU A 22 -9.91 -5.58 -7.92
N GLY A 23 -9.70 -6.88 -8.13
CA GLY A 23 -10.71 -7.90 -7.85
C GLY A 23 -11.06 -8.00 -6.36
N LYS A 24 -12.15 -8.70 -6.02
CA LYS A 24 -12.56 -8.91 -4.61
C LYS A 24 -11.49 -9.65 -3.79
N GLU A 25 -10.69 -10.44 -4.48
CA GLU A 25 -9.56 -11.22 -3.96
C GLU A 25 -8.43 -10.34 -3.42
N TYR A 26 -8.43 -9.04 -3.73
CA TYR A 26 -7.46 -8.07 -3.21
C TYR A 26 -7.98 -7.28 -2.02
N ALA A 27 -9.27 -7.34 -1.67
CA ALA A 27 -9.86 -6.44 -0.68
C ALA A 27 -9.73 -6.96 0.77
N PRO A 28 -8.80 -6.45 1.60
CA PRO A 28 -8.59 -6.92 2.97
C PRO A 28 -9.75 -6.54 3.90
N HIS A 29 -9.76 -7.12 5.10
CA HIS A 29 -10.68 -6.72 6.15
C HIS A 29 -10.37 -5.29 6.63
N THR A 30 -9.09 -4.96 6.82
CA THR A 30 -8.65 -3.63 7.31
C THR A 30 -7.46 -3.10 6.51
N ILE A 31 -7.42 -1.77 6.32
CA ILE A 31 -6.24 -1.04 5.84
C ILE A 31 -5.91 0.06 6.84
N VAL A 32 -4.64 0.22 7.17
CA VAL A 32 -4.14 1.26 8.07
C VAL A 32 -3.02 2.04 7.38
N LEU A 33 -3.16 3.37 7.30
CA LEU A 33 -2.17 4.25 6.70
C LEU A 33 -1.56 5.12 7.80
N TYR A 34 -0.25 4.99 8.02
CA TYR A 34 0.51 5.81 8.95
C TYR A 34 1.22 6.93 8.19
N GLU A 35 0.68 8.15 8.30
CA GLU A 35 1.29 9.33 7.67
C GLU A 35 2.51 9.83 8.45
N THR A 36 2.52 9.59 9.76
CA THR A 36 3.59 9.96 10.70
C THR A 36 3.82 8.83 11.72
N ARG A 37 5.00 8.81 12.35
CA ARG A 37 5.27 7.89 13.47
C ARG A 37 4.31 8.05 14.65
N LEU A 38 3.76 9.26 14.85
CA LEU A 38 2.77 9.52 15.91
C LEU A 38 1.44 8.79 15.65
N ASP A 39 1.14 8.47 14.40
CA ASP A 39 -0.07 7.75 14.03
C ASP A 39 -0.07 6.31 14.54
N MET A 40 1.11 5.70 14.70
CA MET A 40 1.23 4.36 15.30
C MET A 40 0.65 4.34 16.71
N PHE A 41 1.01 5.34 17.54
CA PHE A 41 0.46 5.48 18.89
C PHE A 41 -1.03 5.87 18.89
N LYS A 42 -1.43 6.76 17.97
CA LYS A 42 -2.81 7.24 17.84
C LYS A 42 -3.77 6.12 17.43
N PHE A 43 -3.34 5.26 16.51
CA PHE A 43 -4.17 4.19 15.94
C PHE A 43 -4.04 2.88 16.68
N PHE A 44 -3.01 2.71 17.53
CA PHE A 44 -2.82 1.56 18.39
C PHE A 44 -4.12 0.94 18.98
N PRO A 45 -5.02 1.70 19.65
CA PRO A 45 -6.24 1.13 20.22
C PRO A 45 -7.28 0.65 19.19
N ARG A 46 -7.09 0.92 17.89
CA ARG A 46 -8.03 0.61 16.81
C ARG A 46 -7.61 -0.57 15.95
N CYS A 47 -6.33 -0.95 15.99
CA CYS A 47 -5.73 -2.06 15.22
C CYS A 47 -4.93 -3.05 16.08
N PHE A 48 -4.61 -2.73 17.34
CA PHE A 48 -3.90 -3.58 18.30
C PHE A 48 -2.65 -4.29 17.72
N ASN A 49 -1.93 -3.61 16.82
CA ASN A 49 -0.77 -4.19 16.14
C ASN A 49 0.47 -4.11 17.04
N PHE A 50 1.17 -5.23 17.21
CA PHE A 50 2.53 -5.28 17.78
C PHE A 50 3.35 -6.31 17.01
N ALA A 51 4.09 -5.85 16.01
CA ALA A 51 5.32 -6.48 15.55
C ALA A 51 6.43 -5.42 15.64
N LEU A 52 7.39 -5.62 16.53
CA LEU A 52 8.49 -4.67 16.80
C LEU A 52 9.45 -4.49 15.61
N ASP A 53 9.38 -5.37 14.60
CA ASP A 53 10.26 -5.34 13.42
C ASP A 53 9.86 -4.24 12.41
N GLU A 54 8.61 -3.77 12.46
CA GLU A 54 8.08 -2.64 11.66
C GLU A 54 8.73 -1.29 12.03
N PHE A 55 9.46 -1.22 13.15
CA PHE A 55 10.15 0.00 13.63
C PHE A 55 11.53 0.24 13.01
N SER A 56 12.02 -0.66 12.15
CA SER A 56 13.31 -0.47 11.45
C SER A 56 13.30 0.73 10.49
N GLY A 57 12.12 1.24 10.13
CA GLY A 57 11.96 2.46 9.33
C GLY A 57 12.37 2.29 7.86
N GLN A 58 12.49 1.05 7.39
CA GLN A 58 12.80 0.68 6.00
C GLN A 58 11.62 -0.02 5.31
N LEU A 59 10.55 -0.31 6.05
CA LEU A 59 9.41 -1.06 5.57
C LEU A 59 8.31 -0.09 5.13
N GLU A 60 7.96 -0.09 3.84
CA GLU A 60 6.94 0.81 3.28
C GLU A 60 5.51 0.28 3.48
N GLY A 61 5.36 -1.02 3.65
CA GLY A 61 4.09 -1.68 3.93
C GLY A 61 4.26 -3.09 4.50
N VAL A 62 3.16 -3.65 5.03
CA VAL A 62 3.08 -5.07 5.40
C VAL A 62 1.64 -5.56 5.36
N TYR A 63 1.46 -6.76 4.83
CA TYR A 63 0.25 -7.55 4.94
C TYR A 63 0.33 -8.57 6.10
N GLU A 64 -0.58 -8.45 7.06
CA GLU A 64 -0.72 -9.37 8.19
C GLU A 64 -1.88 -10.34 7.95
N GLU A 65 -1.54 -11.60 7.64
CA GLU A 65 -2.52 -12.64 7.30
C GLU A 65 -3.46 -12.98 8.45
N SER A 66 -2.98 -13.01 9.71
CA SER A 66 -3.78 -13.43 10.86
C SER A 66 -4.99 -12.52 11.12
N THR A 67 -4.89 -11.26 10.70
CA THR A 67 -5.95 -10.26 10.85
C THR A 67 -6.54 -9.79 9.52
N ASP A 68 -6.02 -10.28 8.39
CA ASP A 68 -6.28 -9.78 7.02
C ASP A 68 -6.24 -8.25 6.99
N THR A 69 -5.10 -7.70 7.44
CA THR A 69 -4.85 -6.26 7.54
C THR A 69 -3.64 -5.85 6.73
N VAL A 70 -3.78 -4.78 5.95
CA VAL A 70 -2.66 -4.13 5.26
C VAL A 70 -2.28 -2.86 6.00
N TYR A 71 -0.99 -2.70 6.30
CA TYR A 71 -0.40 -1.52 6.92
C TYR A 71 0.51 -0.83 5.91
N ILE A 72 0.40 0.50 5.78
CA ILE A 72 1.24 1.32 4.89
C ILE A 72 1.89 2.45 5.69
N PHE A 73 3.20 2.65 5.50
CA PHE A 73 4.02 3.58 6.26
C PHE A 73 4.52 4.74 5.37
N ILE A 74 3.67 5.74 5.14
CA ILE A 74 3.94 6.90 4.25
C ILE A 74 5.12 7.77 4.75
N PHE A 75 5.47 7.67 6.04
CA PHE A 75 6.59 8.43 6.61
C PHE A 75 7.97 7.85 6.28
N VAL A 76 8.05 6.63 5.73
CA VAL A 76 9.32 5.96 5.38
C VAL A 76 9.86 6.47 4.04
N GLN A 77 9.01 6.99 3.18
CA GLN A 77 9.36 7.52 1.86
C GLN A 77 10.08 8.87 2.00
N THR A 78 11.41 8.83 2.15
CA THR A 78 12.26 10.01 2.38
C THR A 78 13.15 10.42 1.20
N ASP A 79 13.29 9.56 0.18
CA ASP A 79 14.46 9.65 -0.71
C ASP A 79 14.26 10.49 -1.99
N ASP A 80 13.04 10.67 -2.51
CA ASP A 80 12.81 11.41 -3.75
C ASP A 80 11.83 12.58 -3.63
N GLY A 81 12.31 13.64 -2.99
CA GLY A 81 11.71 14.98 -3.03
C GLY A 81 10.49 15.16 -2.13
N ASP A 82 10.42 16.32 -1.46
CA ASP A 82 9.30 16.75 -0.61
C ASP A 82 7.96 16.94 -1.37
N ASP A 83 7.83 16.47 -2.61
CA ASP A 83 6.61 16.61 -3.39
C ASP A 83 5.56 15.58 -2.96
N VAL A 84 4.37 16.08 -2.69
CA VAL A 84 3.23 15.28 -2.20
C VAL A 84 2.88 14.18 -3.21
N HIS A 85 3.05 14.41 -4.51
CA HIS A 85 2.70 13.41 -5.53
C HIS A 85 3.64 12.21 -5.50
N SER A 86 4.96 12.41 -5.36
CA SER A 86 5.91 11.31 -5.22
C SER A 86 5.52 10.41 -4.05
N ARG A 87 5.28 11.00 -2.88
CA ARG A 87 4.85 10.24 -1.69
C ARG A 87 3.53 9.51 -1.90
N GLN A 88 2.55 10.15 -2.55
CA GLN A 88 1.31 9.48 -2.90
C GLN A 88 1.55 8.30 -3.86
N LEU A 89 2.40 8.47 -4.88
CA LEU A 89 2.71 7.44 -5.87
C LEU A 89 3.38 6.23 -5.24
N TYR A 90 4.47 6.43 -4.48
CA TYR A 90 5.16 5.35 -3.77
C TYR A 90 4.26 4.69 -2.73
N SER A 91 3.42 5.46 -2.02
CA SER A 91 2.44 4.88 -1.09
C SER A 91 1.39 4.02 -1.79
N LEU A 92 0.99 4.37 -3.01
CA LEU A 92 0.11 3.54 -3.82
C LEU A 92 0.82 2.30 -4.34
N HIS A 93 2.08 2.41 -4.74
CA HIS A 93 2.90 1.26 -5.16
C HIS A 93 3.04 0.25 -4.01
N ALA A 94 3.48 0.69 -2.83
CA ALA A 94 3.53 -0.16 -1.63
C ALA A 94 2.15 -0.76 -1.29
N LEU A 95 1.07 0.01 -1.42
CA LEU A 95 -0.27 -0.53 -1.23
C LEU A 95 -0.59 -1.65 -2.23
N MET A 96 -0.22 -1.51 -3.51
CA MET A 96 -0.46 -2.57 -4.49
C MET A 96 0.37 -3.82 -4.20
N HIS A 97 1.61 -3.65 -3.75
CA HIS A 97 2.50 -4.72 -3.31
C HIS A 97 1.86 -5.56 -2.21
N GLU A 98 1.42 -4.90 -1.13
CA GLU A 98 0.81 -5.61 0.01
C GLU A 98 -0.54 -6.24 -0.33
N LEU A 99 -1.35 -5.59 -1.17
CA LEU A 99 -2.60 -6.19 -1.64
C LEU A 99 -2.34 -7.41 -2.54
N ARG A 100 -1.19 -7.49 -3.20
CA ARG A 100 -0.77 -8.67 -3.97
C ARG A 100 -0.38 -9.83 -3.05
N HIS A 101 0.32 -9.57 -1.95
CA HIS A 101 0.54 -10.59 -0.91
C HIS A 101 -0.77 -11.13 -0.34
N ARG A 102 -1.74 -10.24 -0.12
CA ARG A 102 -3.08 -10.64 0.29
C ARG A 102 -3.75 -11.55 -0.73
N PHE A 103 -3.69 -11.21 -2.01
CA PHE A 103 -4.18 -12.07 -3.10
C PHE A 103 -3.47 -13.44 -3.11
N GLN A 104 -2.16 -13.47 -2.98
CA GLN A 104 -1.35 -14.69 -2.95
C GLN A 104 -1.80 -15.61 -1.81
N ALA A 105 -1.95 -15.07 -0.60
CA ALA A 105 -2.41 -15.80 0.58
C ALA A 105 -3.82 -16.40 0.38
N VAL A 106 -4.81 -15.58 -0.03
CA VAL A 106 -6.20 -16.06 -0.15
C VAL A 106 -6.43 -17.04 -1.31
N THR A 107 -5.53 -17.05 -2.30
CA THR A 107 -5.62 -17.95 -3.47
C THR A 107 -4.65 -19.14 -3.41
N ASN A 108 -3.81 -19.23 -2.38
CA ASN A 108 -2.68 -20.17 -2.31
C ASN A 108 -1.74 -20.07 -3.53
N TYR A 109 -1.58 -18.86 -4.08
CA TYR A 109 -0.69 -18.60 -5.20
C TYR A 109 0.70 -18.22 -4.69
N LEU A 110 1.74 -18.95 -5.10
CA LEU A 110 3.14 -18.72 -4.74
C LEU A 110 3.47 -18.72 -3.22
N THR A 111 2.60 -19.28 -2.37
CA THR A 111 2.78 -19.30 -0.90
C THR A 111 3.90 -20.21 -0.38
N CYS A 112 4.59 -20.94 -1.26
CA CYS A 112 5.71 -21.83 -0.89
C CYS A 112 7.07 -21.31 -1.40
N ASP A 113 7.10 -20.14 -2.04
CA ASP A 113 8.30 -19.57 -2.66
C ASP A 113 8.34 -18.05 -2.44
N ASP A 114 8.82 -17.66 -1.26
CA ASP A 114 8.85 -16.26 -0.80
C ASP A 114 9.58 -15.37 -1.81
N THR A 115 10.70 -15.83 -2.38
CA THR A 115 11.46 -15.03 -3.37
C THR A 115 10.63 -14.74 -4.61
N ARG A 116 9.90 -15.72 -5.13
CA ARG A 116 9.00 -15.49 -6.28
C ARG A 116 7.76 -14.71 -5.91
N ALA A 117 7.26 -14.84 -4.67
CA ALA A 117 6.12 -14.09 -4.18
C ALA A 117 6.44 -12.59 -4.10
N GLU A 118 7.61 -12.21 -3.58
CA GLU A 118 8.09 -10.82 -3.57
C GLU A 118 8.26 -10.27 -4.99
N GLN A 119 8.94 -11.01 -5.88
CA GLN A 119 9.13 -10.59 -7.27
C GLN A 119 7.79 -10.39 -8.01
N ASP A 120 6.81 -11.26 -7.77
CA ASP A 120 5.46 -11.12 -8.33
C ASP A 120 4.72 -9.92 -7.75
N ALA A 121 4.90 -9.62 -6.45
CA ALA A 121 4.31 -8.46 -5.81
C ALA A 121 4.86 -7.14 -6.36
N ASP A 122 6.19 -7.03 -6.49
CA ASP A 122 6.85 -5.85 -7.07
C ASP A 122 6.43 -5.63 -8.53
N GLN A 123 6.50 -6.70 -9.34
CA GLN A 123 6.15 -6.63 -10.75
C GLN A 123 4.68 -6.25 -10.94
N PHE A 124 3.80 -6.82 -10.11
CA PHE A 124 2.38 -6.51 -10.13
C PHE A 124 2.14 -5.05 -9.76
N ALA A 125 2.74 -4.56 -8.67
CA ALA A 125 2.58 -3.19 -8.21
C ALA A 125 2.99 -2.18 -9.28
N THR A 126 4.19 -2.36 -9.86
CA THR A 126 4.72 -1.50 -10.91
C THR A 126 3.84 -1.54 -12.16
N SER A 127 3.50 -2.73 -12.63
CA SER A 127 2.68 -2.90 -13.85
C SER A 127 1.27 -2.32 -13.64
N PHE A 128 0.66 -2.55 -12.48
CA PHE A 128 -0.68 -2.05 -12.18
C PHE A 128 -0.71 -0.52 -12.16
N ILE A 129 0.23 0.12 -11.45
CA ILE A 129 0.32 1.58 -11.40
C ILE A 129 0.53 2.13 -12.80
N ASN A 130 1.45 1.56 -13.58
CA ASN A 130 1.80 2.07 -14.91
C ASN A 130 0.68 1.88 -15.93
N GLU A 131 0.03 0.71 -15.97
CA GLU A 131 -1.09 0.42 -16.88
C GLU A 131 -2.36 1.20 -16.54
N ARG A 132 -2.55 1.56 -15.26
CA ARG A 132 -3.74 2.26 -14.75
C ARG A 132 -3.48 3.72 -14.42
N SER A 133 -2.30 4.24 -14.72
CA SER A 133 -1.84 5.58 -14.33
C SER A 133 -2.83 6.68 -14.73
N ARG A 134 -3.42 6.64 -15.93
CA ARG A 134 -4.52 7.54 -16.33
C ARG A 134 -5.77 7.49 -15.45
N GLN A 135 -6.17 6.30 -14.97
CA GLN A 135 -7.32 6.14 -14.07
C GLN A 135 -6.95 6.59 -12.65
N ILE A 136 -5.76 6.23 -12.19
CA ILE A 136 -5.23 6.58 -10.87
C ILE A 136 -5.09 8.11 -10.76
N SER A 137 -4.50 8.79 -11.75
CA SER A 137 -4.37 10.25 -11.79
C SER A 137 -5.74 10.94 -11.61
N LYS A 138 -6.81 10.42 -12.23
CA LYS A 138 -8.17 10.95 -12.04
C LYS A 138 -8.72 10.73 -10.62
N ILE A 139 -8.47 9.56 -10.03
CA ILE A 139 -8.90 9.26 -8.65
C ILE A 139 -8.14 10.17 -7.68
N MET A 140 -6.84 10.33 -7.90
CA MET A 140 -5.95 11.12 -7.07
C MET A 140 -6.10 12.63 -7.27
N ASN A 141 -6.73 13.06 -8.37
CA ASN A 141 -6.81 14.44 -8.82
C ASN A 141 -5.43 15.05 -9.10
N TRP A 142 -4.53 14.26 -9.68
CA TRP A 142 -3.23 14.75 -10.13
C TRP A 142 -3.36 15.58 -11.40
N PRO A 143 -2.53 16.63 -11.57
CA PRO A 143 -2.55 17.44 -12.79
C PRO A 143 -2.09 16.66 -14.02
N ASP A 144 -1.13 15.75 -13.81
CA ASP A 144 -0.49 14.93 -14.84
C ASP A 144 -0.61 13.43 -14.51
N GLU A 145 -0.28 12.59 -15.49
CA GLU A 145 -0.15 11.14 -15.32
C GLU A 145 1.28 10.83 -14.82
N TRP A 146 1.37 9.97 -13.81
CA TRP A 146 2.64 9.57 -13.20
C TRP A 146 2.82 8.06 -13.32
N THR A 147 4.06 7.64 -13.54
CA THR A 147 4.47 6.24 -13.65
C THR A 147 5.64 5.98 -12.71
N VAL A 148 5.77 4.75 -12.22
CA VAL A 148 6.92 4.32 -11.43
C VAL A 148 8.00 3.84 -12.39
N GLU A 149 9.22 4.38 -12.25
CA GLU A 149 10.41 3.91 -12.95
C GLU A 149 11.05 2.77 -12.12
N GLU A 150 11.31 1.61 -12.73
CA GLU A 150 12.05 0.53 -12.06
C GLU A 150 13.51 0.97 -11.86
N GLU A 151 14.02 0.95 -10.63
CA GLU A 151 15.46 0.97 -10.40
C GLU A 151 16.06 -0.30 -11.02
N ARG A 152 16.82 -0.14 -12.10
CA ARG A 152 17.51 -1.23 -12.81
C ARG A 152 18.89 -1.53 -12.26
#